data_AF-A0A1H0FQA3-F1
#
_entry.id   AF-A0A1H0FQA3-F1
#
_cell.length_a   1.000
_cell.length_b   1.000
_cell.length_c   1.000
_cell.angle_alpha   90.00
_cell.angle_beta   90.00
_cell.angle_gamma   90.00
#
_symmetry.space_group_name_H-M   'P 1'
#
loop_
_entity.id
_entity.type
_entity.pdbx_description
1 polymer ?
#
loop_
_entity_poly.entity_id
_entity_poly.type
_entity_poly.pdbx_seq_one_letter_code
_entity_poly.pdbx_strand_id
1 'polypeptide(L)'
;MEQSSIIRDGLLASAAFLALVLLALFIPFAALLLVFFLPLPLVRFTYNYGWLPGSILGLSIFFLLFLILGPFAPAIMLLFGISGIVIGELFRRNEKAFGVYAGAALSIIGGLVLTYVGFMAFTDTDPIVQLQSTLEDSLGTTEDILGTNAEEDTEAIEQMMNFIDNISVIVPAILVFTGAAAAFLTQLAAARWLRSRGEKIVKFPPLRKWSLPKSFIWYYLFALILSFINAAEGETGVINTLSSNLMPVLGSLMILQGISFLFFYFHLKKLSIILPIMITFSLVVFPFMLPIIRILGIIDLGFDLRTRLKSQK
;
A
#
# COMPACT_ATOMS: atom_id res chain seq x y z
N MET A 1 14.29 -30.79 22.85
CA MET A 1 14.90 -29.44 22.86
C MET A 1 14.19 -28.49 21.89
N GLU A 2 13.84 -28.89 20.66
CA GLU A 2 13.14 -28.01 19.69
C GLU A 2 11.74 -27.52 20.13
N GLN A 3 10.94 -28.35 20.79
CA GLN A 3 9.62 -27.91 21.29
C GLN A 3 9.72 -26.84 22.38
N SER A 4 10.75 -26.91 23.24
CA SER A 4 10.99 -25.91 24.29
C SER A 4 11.38 -24.55 23.70
N SER A 5 12.16 -24.54 22.60
CA SER A 5 12.51 -23.29 21.91
C SER A 5 11.32 -22.66 21.18
N ILE A 6 10.44 -23.48 20.57
CA ILE A 6 9.22 -22.98 19.90
C ILE A 6 8.32 -22.26 20.90
N ILE A 7 8.04 -22.88 22.06
CA ILE A 7 7.17 -22.28 23.08
C ILE A 7 7.78 -20.98 23.61
N ARG A 8 9.06 -20.98 23.95
CA ARG A 8 9.76 -19.78 24.44
C ARG A 8 9.72 -18.64 23.44
N ASP A 9 10.07 -18.92 22.18
CA ASP A 9 10.10 -17.89 21.14
C ASP A 9 8.69 -17.42 20.77
N GLY A 10 7.68 -18.28 20.89
CA GLY A 10 6.27 -17.93 20.72
C GLY A 10 5.76 -16.99 21.81
N LEU A 11 6.13 -17.25 23.07
CA LEU A 11 5.82 -16.34 24.19
C LEU A 11 6.48 -14.97 23.98
N LEU A 12 7.75 -14.93 23.57
CA LEU A 12 8.46 -13.68 23.28
C LEU A 12 7.82 -12.92 22.11
N ALA A 13 7.46 -13.63 21.03
CA ALA A 13 6.80 -13.02 19.88
C ALA A 13 5.41 -12.49 20.23
N SER A 14 4.63 -13.22 21.02
CA SER A 14 3.32 -12.77 21.50
C SER A 14 3.44 -11.54 22.40
N ALA A 15 4.35 -11.57 23.38
CA ALA A 15 4.59 -10.44 24.27
C ALA A 15 5.03 -9.20 23.49
N ALA A 16 5.95 -9.35 22.52
CA ALA A 16 6.39 -8.26 21.67
C ALA A 16 5.26 -7.71 20.79
N PHE A 17 4.44 -8.57 20.19
CA PHE A 17 3.31 -8.14 19.36
C PHE A 17 2.28 -7.37 20.19
N LEU A 18 1.87 -7.92 21.34
CA LEU A 18 0.93 -7.26 22.25
C LEU A 18 1.48 -5.93 22.77
N ALA A 19 2.76 -5.87 23.16
CA ALA A 19 3.39 -4.63 23.58
C ALA A 19 3.38 -3.58 22.47
N LEU A 20 3.71 -3.95 21.23
CA LEU A 20 3.66 -3.02 20.09
C LEU A 20 2.24 -2.51 19.82
N VAL A 21 1.22 -3.37 19.94
CA VAL A 21 -0.19 -2.97 19.82
C VAL A 21 -0.55 -1.94 20.90
N LEU A 22 -0.24 -2.24 22.16
CA LEU A 22 -0.55 -1.35 23.27
C LEU A 22 0.20 -0.01 23.14
N LEU A 23 1.48 -0.03 22.78
CA LEU A 23 2.24 1.20 22.54
C LEU A 23 1.65 2.03 21.40
N ALA A 24 1.21 1.40 20.31
CA ALA A 24 0.57 2.10 19.20
C ALA A 24 -0.78 2.72 19.60
N LEU A 25 -1.53 2.10 20.52
CA LEU A 25 -2.82 2.61 20.98
C LEU A 25 -2.69 3.73 22.03
N PHE A 26 -1.75 3.62 22.96
CA PHE A 26 -1.67 4.51 24.11
C PHE A 26 -0.69 5.68 23.94
N ILE A 27 0.23 5.62 22.98
CA ILE A 27 1.19 6.71 22.72
C ILE A 27 0.74 7.47 21.46
N PRO A 28 0.30 8.74 21.59
CA PRO A 28 -0.05 9.57 20.44
C PRO A 28 1.07 9.59 19.40
N PHE A 29 0.69 9.57 18.11
CA PHE A 29 1.61 9.54 16.95
C PHE A 29 2.51 8.31 16.83
N ALA A 30 2.70 7.49 17.88
CA ALA A 30 3.52 6.29 17.80
C ALA A 30 2.96 5.28 16.79
N ALA A 31 1.64 5.19 16.67
CA ALA A 31 0.96 4.38 15.66
C ALA A 31 1.49 4.63 14.24
N LEU A 32 1.81 5.89 13.88
CA LEU A 32 2.30 6.25 12.54
C LEU A 32 3.59 5.55 12.16
N LEU A 33 4.42 5.21 13.15
CA LEU A 33 5.69 4.50 12.94
C LEU A 33 5.56 3.02 13.28
N LEU A 34 4.94 2.69 14.42
CA LEU A 34 4.87 1.32 14.94
C LEU A 34 4.06 0.37 14.05
N VAL A 35 3.13 0.92 13.25
CA VAL A 35 2.29 0.13 12.33
C VAL A 35 3.11 -0.77 11.39
N PHE A 36 4.28 -0.31 10.93
CA PHE A 36 5.16 -1.09 10.05
C PHE A 36 5.99 -2.14 10.80
N PHE A 37 6.10 -2.02 12.12
CA PHE A 37 6.82 -2.95 12.98
C PHE A 37 5.90 -3.99 13.63
N LEU A 38 4.59 -3.72 13.71
CA LEU A 38 3.59 -4.64 14.26
C LEU A 38 3.68 -6.07 13.69
N PRO A 39 3.85 -6.28 12.37
CA PRO A 39 3.92 -7.65 11.83
C PRO A 39 5.20 -8.40 12.21
N LEU A 40 6.29 -7.69 12.57
CA LEU A 40 7.64 -8.27 12.68
C LEU A 40 7.76 -9.43 13.68
N PRO A 41 7.21 -9.39 14.90
CA PRO A 41 7.27 -10.52 15.81
C PRO A 41 6.75 -11.82 15.18
N LEU A 42 5.62 -11.75 14.47
CA LEU A 42 5.04 -12.87 13.73
C LEU A 42 5.85 -13.22 12.48
N VAL A 43 6.46 -12.24 11.79
CA VAL A 43 7.40 -12.53 10.69
C VAL A 43 8.56 -13.38 11.17
N ARG A 44 9.23 -13.03 12.28
CA ARG A 44 10.37 -13.80 12.81
C ARG A 44 9.96 -15.19 13.21
N PHE A 45 8.88 -15.29 13.98
CA PHE A 45 8.41 -16.58 14.46
C PHE A 45 8.06 -17.51 13.29
N THR A 46 7.32 -17.00 12.32
CA THR A 46 6.91 -17.76 11.14
C THR A 46 8.11 -18.06 10.22
N TYR A 47 9.09 -17.16 10.11
CA TYR A 47 10.33 -17.42 9.38
C TYR A 47 11.08 -18.63 9.95
N ASN A 48 11.18 -18.74 11.28
CA ASN A 48 11.90 -19.81 11.97
C ASN A 48 11.14 -21.14 11.95
N TYR A 49 9.82 -21.11 12.16
CA TYR A 49 9.03 -22.31 12.46
C TYR A 49 8.00 -22.67 11.38
N GLY A 50 7.75 -21.77 10.44
CA GLY A 50 6.81 -21.96 9.33
C GLY A 50 5.39 -21.50 9.59
N TRP A 51 4.61 -21.49 8.50
CA TRP A 51 3.24 -20.99 8.50
C TRP A 51 2.33 -21.69 9.52
N LEU A 52 2.43 -23.01 9.71
CA LEU A 52 1.51 -23.73 10.60
C LEU A 52 1.71 -23.33 12.08
N PRO A 53 2.94 -23.39 12.64
CA PRO A 53 3.18 -22.80 13.96
C PRO A 53 2.84 -21.31 14.03
N GLY A 54 3.17 -20.54 12.98
CA GLY A 54 2.84 -19.12 12.90
C GLY A 54 1.34 -18.82 13.01
N SER A 55 0.50 -19.62 12.35
CA SER A 55 -0.95 -19.52 12.42
C SER A 55 -1.50 -19.90 13.79
N ILE A 56 -0.96 -20.94 14.44
CA ILE A 56 -1.34 -21.31 15.80
C ILE A 56 -1.01 -20.18 16.78
N LEU A 57 0.18 -19.59 16.63
CA LEU A 57 0.58 -18.44 17.43
C LEU A 57 -0.32 -17.23 17.17
N GLY A 58 -0.59 -16.92 15.90
CA GLY A 58 -1.50 -15.84 15.50
C GLY A 58 -2.90 -16.01 16.10
N LEU A 59 -3.46 -17.22 16.07
CA LEU A 59 -4.75 -17.52 16.69
C LEU A 59 -4.72 -17.32 18.22
N SER A 60 -3.62 -17.70 18.86
CA SER A 60 -3.43 -17.47 20.30
C SER A 60 -3.38 -15.98 20.63
N ILE A 61 -2.63 -15.20 19.84
CA ILE A 61 -2.57 -13.73 19.97
C ILE A 61 -3.95 -13.10 19.71
N PHE A 62 -4.69 -13.59 18.73
CA PHE A 62 -6.05 -13.12 18.44
C PHE A 62 -6.97 -13.24 19.65
N PHE A 63 -7.03 -14.40 20.31
CA PHE A 63 -7.87 -14.57 21.50
C PHE A 63 -7.44 -13.69 22.66
N LEU A 64 -6.12 -13.52 22.87
CA LEU A 64 -5.59 -12.60 23.88
C LEU A 64 -5.98 -11.15 23.58
N LEU A 65 -5.85 -10.72 22.32
CA LEU A 65 -6.27 -9.38 21.90
C LEU A 65 -7.79 -9.20 22.01
N PHE A 66 -8.57 -10.22 21.70
CA PHE A 66 -10.03 -10.16 21.83
C PHE A 66 -10.46 -9.96 23.29
N LEU A 67 -9.75 -10.55 24.25
CA LEU A 67 -10.00 -10.32 25.67
C LEU A 67 -9.70 -8.86 26.09
N ILE A 68 -8.73 -8.21 25.46
CA ILE A 68 -8.27 -6.85 25.81
C ILE A 68 -9.06 -5.77 25.06
N LEU A 69 -9.32 -5.98 23.76
CA LEU A 69 -9.83 -4.98 22.81
C LEU A 69 -11.20 -5.34 22.23
N GLY A 70 -11.72 -6.54 22.51
CA GLY A 70 -13.03 -6.98 22.04
C GLY A 70 -13.16 -6.95 20.50
N PRO A 71 -14.23 -6.34 19.96
CA PRO A 71 -14.52 -6.30 18.52
C PRO A 71 -13.44 -5.66 17.62
N PHE A 72 -12.46 -4.94 18.19
CA PHE A 72 -11.35 -4.35 17.42
C PHE A 72 -10.21 -5.34 17.14
N ALA A 73 -10.12 -6.45 17.87
CA ALA A 73 -9.05 -7.44 17.71
C ALA A 73 -8.98 -8.09 16.30
N PRO A 74 -10.10 -8.44 15.63
CA PRO A 74 -10.08 -8.93 14.25
C PRO A 74 -9.36 -7.99 13.29
N ALA A 75 -9.62 -6.68 13.35
CA ALA A 75 -9.00 -5.69 12.46
C ALA A 75 -7.47 -5.70 12.58
N ILE A 76 -6.95 -5.70 13.82
CA ILE A 76 -5.52 -5.74 14.09
C ILE A 76 -4.90 -7.04 13.54
N MET A 77 -5.57 -8.17 13.73
CA MET A 77 -5.04 -9.46 13.28
C MET A 77 -5.11 -9.64 11.76
N LEU A 78 -6.18 -9.15 11.12
CA LEU A 78 -6.32 -9.14 9.66
C LEU A 78 -5.22 -8.31 9.00
N LEU A 79 -4.91 -7.14 9.56
CA LEU A 79 -3.93 -6.22 8.99
C LEU A 79 -2.48 -6.62 9.29
N PHE A 80 -2.17 -6.98 10.53
CA PHE A 80 -0.78 -7.17 10.98
C PHE A 80 -0.42 -8.61 11.29
N GLY A 81 -1.39 -9.40 11.76
CA GLY A 81 -1.17 -10.80 12.11
C GLY A 81 -0.95 -11.66 10.88
N ILE A 82 -1.94 -11.65 9.97
CA ILE A 82 -1.90 -12.44 8.73
C ILE A 82 -0.72 -12.01 7.85
N SER A 83 -0.51 -10.70 7.68
CA SER A 83 0.61 -10.18 6.89
C SER A 83 1.97 -10.59 7.48
N GLY A 84 2.11 -10.61 8.80
CA GLY A 84 3.31 -11.11 9.48
C GLY A 84 3.59 -12.58 9.18
N ILE A 85 2.55 -13.43 9.23
CA ILE A 85 2.66 -14.86 8.89
C ILE A 85 3.03 -15.04 7.41
N VAL A 86 2.34 -14.35 6.50
CA VAL A 86 2.59 -14.46 5.05
C VAL A 86 4.01 -14.02 4.70
N ILE A 87 4.46 -12.87 5.20
CA ILE A 87 5.82 -12.37 4.95
C ILE A 87 6.87 -13.33 5.52
N GLY A 88 6.68 -13.82 6.75
CA GLY A 88 7.60 -14.77 7.39
C GLY A 88 7.73 -16.08 6.61
N GLU A 89 6.61 -16.64 6.14
CA GLU A 89 6.60 -17.86 5.34
C GLU A 89 7.28 -17.67 3.98
N LEU A 90 7.01 -16.56 3.29
CA LEU A 90 7.62 -16.29 1.98
C LEU A 90 9.14 -16.05 2.12
N PHE A 91 9.59 -15.37 3.18
CA PHE A 91 11.01 -15.29 3.49
C PHE A 91 11.62 -16.66 3.80
N ARG A 92 10.93 -17.53 4.54
CA ARG A 92 11.39 -18.89 4.85
C ARG A 92 11.59 -19.72 3.58
N ARG A 93 10.71 -19.56 2.60
CA ARG A 93 10.79 -20.21 1.28
C ARG A 93 11.85 -19.59 0.35
N ASN A 94 12.61 -18.59 0.81
CA ASN A 94 13.58 -17.85 -0.01
C ASN A 94 12.94 -17.20 -1.26
N GLU A 95 11.68 -16.76 -1.15
CA GLU A 95 11.00 -16.11 -2.25
C GLU A 95 11.69 -14.81 -2.67
N LYS A 96 11.54 -14.47 -3.96
CA LYS A 96 12.07 -13.21 -4.49
C LYS A 96 11.35 -12.03 -3.83
N ALA A 97 12.04 -10.90 -3.71
CA ALA A 97 11.49 -9.71 -3.04
C ALA A 97 10.13 -9.26 -3.58
N PHE A 98 9.90 -9.33 -4.90
CA PHE A 98 8.59 -9.02 -5.48
C PHE A 98 7.50 -10.06 -5.18
N GLY A 99 7.87 -11.33 -4.99
CA GLY A 99 6.93 -12.37 -4.55
C GLY A 99 6.49 -12.15 -3.11
N VAL A 100 7.43 -11.81 -2.22
CA VAL A 100 7.12 -11.41 -0.84
C VAL A 100 6.24 -10.16 -0.82
N TYR A 101 6.56 -9.16 -1.65
CA TYR A 101 5.77 -7.93 -1.77
C TYR A 101 4.34 -8.20 -2.20
N ALA A 102 4.14 -9.04 -3.21
CA ALA A 102 2.81 -9.40 -3.67
C ALA A 102 1.99 -10.11 -2.58
N GLY A 103 2.58 -11.06 -1.86
CA GLY A 103 1.91 -11.73 -0.73
C GLY A 103 1.59 -10.76 0.42
N ALA A 104 2.51 -9.86 0.75
CA ALA A 104 2.30 -8.81 1.76
C ALA A 104 1.17 -7.86 1.34
N ALA A 105 1.19 -7.37 0.10
CA ALA A 105 0.16 -6.46 -0.42
C ALA A 105 -1.21 -7.14 -0.44
N LEU A 106 -1.31 -8.37 -0.94
CA LEU A 106 -2.58 -9.11 -0.97
C LEU A 106 -3.14 -9.37 0.44
N SER A 107 -2.29 -9.76 1.39
CA SER A 107 -2.74 -9.99 2.77
C SER A 107 -3.19 -8.70 3.46
N ILE A 108 -2.48 -7.59 3.29
CA ILE A 108 -2.85 -6.31 3.91
C ILE A 108 -4.08 -5.70 3.22
N ILE A 109 -4.14 -5.68 1.88
CA ILE A 109 -5.30 -5.17 1.13
C ILE A 109 -6.53 -6.02 1.45
N GLY A 110 -6.40 -7.35 1.46
CA GLY A 110 -7.47 -8.24 1.89
C GLY A 110 -7.90 -7.98 3.34
N GLY A 111 -6.94 -7.76 4.24
CA GLY A 111 -7.22 -7.39 5.62
C GLY A 111 -7.95 -6.05 5.76
N LEU A 112 -7.58 -5.04 4.96
CA LEU A 112 -8.26 -3.75 4.90
C LEU A 112 -9.70 -3.88 4.41
N VAL A 113 -9.91 -4.62 3.32
CA VAL A 113 -11.26 -4.86 2.76
C VAL A 113 -12.13 -5.64 3.76
N LEU A 114 -11.59 -6.69 4.37
CA LEU A 114 -12.32 -7.47 5.38
C LEU A 114 -12.61 -6.66 6.65
N THR A 115 -11.71 -5.77 7.05
CA THR A 115 -11.94 -4.84 8.16
C THR A 115 -13.03 -3.84 7.82
N TYR A 116 -13.02 -3.28 6.62
CA TYR A 116 -14.03 -2.33 6.14
C TYR A 116 -15.43 -2.98 6.11
N VAL A 117 -15.56 -4.14 5.46
CA VAL A 117 -16.82 -4.89 5.39
C VAL A 117 -17.27 -5.36 6.77
N GLY A 118 -16.33 -5.84 7.59
CA GLY A 118 -16.61 -6.25 8.96
C GLY A 118 -17.15 -5.11 9.82
N PHE A 119 -16.52 -3.93 9.75
CA PHE A 119 -16.98 -2.74 10.47
C PHE A 119 -18.43 -2.41 10.11
N MET A 120 -18.74 -2.27 8.81
CA MET A 120 -20.10 -1.99 8.34
C MET A 120 -21.11 -3.04 8.82
N ALA A 121 -20.73 -4.31 8.83
CA ALA A 121 -21.60 -5.40 9.29
C ALA A 121 -21.82 -5.42 10.82
N PHE A 122 -20.91 -4.84 11.61
CA PHE A 122 -21.02 -4.79 13.07
C PHE A 122 -21.68 -3.51 13.58
N THR A 123 -21.53 -2.39 12.89
CA THR A 123 -22.01 -1.07 13.35
C THR A 123 -23.26 -0.58 12.62
N ASP A 124 -23.69 -1.26 11.54
CA ASP A 124 -24.76 -0.83 10.63
C ASP A 124 -24.53 0.59 10.06
N THR A 125 -23.27 1.05 10.04
CA THR A 125 -22.87 2.37 9.56
C THR A 125 -21.76 2.26 8.53
N ASP A 126 -21.83 3.08 7.49
CA ASP A 126 -20.75 3.23 6.53
C ASP A 126 -19.70 4.22 7.08
N PRO A 127 -18.46 3.75 7.38
CA PRO A 127 -17.43 4.62 7.92
C PRO A 127 -17.00 5.71 6.94
N ILE A 128 -17.23 5.53 5.64
CA ILE A 128 -16.92 6.52 4.62
C ILE A 128 -17.96 7.62 4.62
N VAL A 129 -19.25 7.29 4.74
CA VAL A 129 -20.30 8.30 4.90
C VAL A 129 -20.08 9.12 6.17
N GLN A 130 -19.67 8.47 7.26
CA GLN A 130 -19.33 9.17 8.50
C GLN A 130 -18.09 10.08 8.34
N LEU A 131 -17.10 9.66 7.55
CA LEU A 131 -15.96 10.49 7.22
C LEU A 131 -16.37 11.70 6.36
N GLN A 132 -17.23 11.49 5.36
CA GLN A 132 -17.75 12.54 4.50
C GLN A 132 -18.49 13.60 5.34
N SER A 133 -19.43 13.19 6.19
CA SER A 133 -20.15 14.12 7.06
C SER A 133 -19.22 14.91 7.99
N THR A 134 -18.19 14.26 8.53
CA THR A 134 -17.20 14.92 9.39
C THR A 134 -16.38 15.97 8.62
N LEU A 135 -16.05 15.68 7.36
CA LEU A 135 -15.33 16.63 6.49
C LEU A 135 -16.23 17.79 6.07
N GLU A 136 -17.49 17.53 5.73
CA GLU A 136 -18.50 18.56 5.43
C GLU A 136 -18.72 19.51 6.63
N ASP A 137 -18.92 18.97 7.84
CA ASP A 137 -19.05 19.77 9.06
C ASP A 137 -17.81 20.65 9.31
N SER A 138 -16.62 20.12 9.01
CA SER A 138 -15.36 20.85 9.14
C SER A 138 -15.24 21.98 8.11
N LEU A 139 -15.77 21.78 6.90
CA LEU A 139 -15.84 22.84 5.88
C LEU A 139 -16.81 23.94 6.29
N GLY A 140 -18.02 23.60 6.72
CA GLY A 140 -19.01 24.60 7.17
C GLY A 140 -18.49 25.43 8.35
N THR A 141 -17.79 24.79 9.29
CA THR A 141 -17.11 25.50 10.40
C THR A 141 -16.03 26.47 9.88
N THR A 142 -15.32 26.10 8.81
CA THR A 142 -14.28 26.95 8.21
C THR A 142 -14.88 28.15 7.50
N GLU A 143 -15.99 27.97 6.78
CA GLU A 143 -16.76 29.06 6.15
C GLU A 143 -17.26 30.07 7.19
N ASP A 144 -17.81 29.58 8.30
CA ASP A 144 -18.30 30.41 9.42
C ASP A 144 -17.18 31.23 10.07
N ILE A 145 -15.98 30.67 10.19
CA ILE A 145 -14.81 31.35 10.80
C ILE A 145 -14.20 32.38 9.85
N LEU A 146 -14.09 32.05 8.57
CA LEU A 146 -13.41 32.91 7.59
C LEU A 146 -14.33 33.99 7.02
N GLY A 147 -15.65 33.87 7.19
CA GLY A 147 -16.62 34.87 6.71
C GLY A 147 -16.57 35.05 5.19
N THR A 148 -16.28 33.96 4.47
CA THR A 148 -15.98 33.93 3.04
C THR A 148 -17.24 34.19 2.20
N ASN A 149 -17.54 35.47 1.99
CA ASN A 149 -18.53 35.97 1.03
C ASN A 149 -17.90 36.33 -0.33
N ALA A 150 -16.65 35.90 -0.61
CA ALA A 150 -15.93 36.23 -1.84
C ALA A 150 -16.11 35.13 -2.89
N GLU A 151 -16.49 35.50 -4.11
CA GLU A 151 -16.76 34.59 -5.24
C GLU A 151 -15.57 33.68 -5.61
N GLU A 152 -14.32 34.06 -5.28
CA GLU A 152 -13.12 33.23 -5.50
C GLU A 152 -12.98 32.06 -4.51
N ASP A 153 -13.55 32.15 -3.31
CA ASP A 153 -13.55 31.03 -2.35
C ASP A 153 -14.58 29.96 -2.73
N THR A 154 -15.64 30.34 -3.44
CA THR A 154 -16.75 29.45 -3.80
C THR A 154 -16.32 28.31 -4.73
N GLU A 155 -15.49 28.57 -5.74
CA GLU A 155 -15.04 27.52 -6.67
C GLU A 155 -14.13 26.50 -5.98
N ALA A 156 -13.23 26.96 -5.10
CA ALA A 156 -12.35 26.08 -4.32
C ALA A 156 -13.14 25.21 -3.32
N ILE A 157 -14.15 25.80 -2.67
CA ILE A 157 -15.07 25.09 -1.77
C ILE A 157 -15.88 24.07 -2.56
N GLU A 158 -16.47 24.44 -3.71
CA GLU A 158 -17.21 23.52 -4.58
C GLU A 158 -16.33 22.35 -5.05
N GLN A 159 -15.07 22.61 -5.42
CA GLN A 159 -14.13 21.54 -5.76
C GLN A 159 -13.84 20.62 -4.57
N MET A 160 -13.74 21.17 -3.36
CA MET A 160 -13.52 20.37 -2.14
C MET A 160 -14.75 19.54 -1.77
N MET A 161 -15.95 20.10 -1.88
CA MET A 161 -17.22 19.38 -1.69
C MET A 161 -17.36 18.24 -2.70
N ASN A 162 -17.14 18.52 -3.99
CA ASN A 162 -17.15 17.50 -5.04
C ASN A 162 -16.13 16.39 -4.75
N PHE A 163 -14.94 16.73 -4.22
CA PHE A 163 -13.97 15.72 -3.80
C PHE A 163 -14.50 14.86 -2.65
N ILE A 164 -15.09 15.47 -1.62
CA ILE A 164 -15.68 14.77 -0.47
C ILE A 164 -16.76 13.79 -0.93
N ASP A 165 -17.69 14.23 -1.77
CA ASP A 165 -18.75 13.38 -2.32
C ASP A 165 -18.20 12.16 -3.08
N ASN A 166 -17.08 12.36 -3.80
CA ASN A 166 -16.43 11.33 -4.59
C ASN A 166 -15.52 10.39 -3.78
N ILE A 167 -15.27 10.64 -2.47
CA ILE A 167 -14.44 9.75 -1.63
C ILE A 167 -14.96 8.32 -1.68
N SER A 168 -16.28 8.14 -1.56
CA SER A 168 -16.97 6.85 -1.61
C SER A 168 -16.64 6.03 -2.88
N VAL A 169 -16.48 6.72 -4.02
CA VAL A 169 -16.16 6.09 -5.30
C VAL A 169 -14.72 5.59 -5.33
N ILE A 170 -13.76 6.33 -4.74
CA ILE A 170 -12.32 6.03 -4.82
C ILE A 170 -11.76 5.20 -3.65
N VAL A 171 -12.61 4.78 -2.71
CA VAL A 171 -12.22 3.93 -1.56
C VAL A 171 -11.39 2.71 -2.00
N PRO A 172 -11.78 1.93 -3.03
CA PRO A 172 -10.99 0.77 -3.43
C PRO A 172 -9.54 1.12 -3.80
N ALA A 173 -9.30 2.22 -4.51
CA ALA A 173 -7.96 2.69 -4.86
C ALA A 173 -7.18 3.14 -3.62
N ILE A 174 -7.84 3.83 -2.68
CA ILE A 174 -7.23 4.21 -1.39
C ILE A 174 -6.75 2.97 -0.63
N LEU A 175 -7.57 1.92 -0.56
CA LEU A 175 -7.21 0.65 0.09
C LEU A 175 -6.02 -0.02 -0.63
N VAL A 176 -6.02 -0.03 -1.97
CA VAL A 176 -4.92 -0.59 -2.76
C VAL A 176 -3.62 0.18 -2.53
N PHE A 177 -3.64 1.51 -2.60
CA PHE A 177 -2.45 2.34 -2.37
C PHE A 177 -1.93 2.20 -0.94
N THR A 178 -2.81 2.26 0.05
CA THR A 178 -2.47 2.11 1.47
C THR A 178 -1.87 0.74 1.74
N GLY A 179 -2.51 -0.33 1.28
CA GLY A 179 -2.02 -1.69 1.48
C GLY A 179 -0.71 -1.96 0.74
N ALA A 180 -0.56 -1.45 -0.49
CA ALA A 180 0.68 -1.55 -1.26
C ALA A 180 1.85 -0.82 -0.55
N ALA A 181 1.64 0.41 -0.09
CA ALA A 181 2.65 1.17 0.63
C ALA A 181 3.03 0.50 1.97
N ALA A 182 2.02 0.08 2.75
CA ALA A 182 2.23 -0.63 4.01
C ALA A 182 2.99 -1.95 3.80
N ALA A 183 2.66 -2.72 2.77
CA ALA A 183 3.36 -3.95 2.41
C ALA A 183 4.83 -3.69 2.07
N PHE A 184 5.11 -2.66 1.27
CA PHE A 184 6.48 -2.30 0.90
C PHE A 184 7.31 -1.92 2.12
N LEU A 185 6.78 -1.05 2.99
CA LEU A 185 7.45 -0.58 4.20
C LEU A 185 7.65 -1.69 5.23
N THR A 186 6.62 -2.51 5.46
CA THR A 186 6.68 -3.67 6.38
C THR A 186 7.72 -4.68 5.90
N GLN A 187 7.71 -5.04 4.62
CA GLN A 187 8.70 -5.96 4.06
C GLN A 187 10.12 -5.39 4.19
N LEU A 188 10.31 -4.10 3.95
CA LEU A 188 11.61 -3.45 4.09
C LEU A 188 12.12 -3.50 5.54
N ALA A 189 11.26 -3.17 6.51
CA ALA A 189 11.54 -3.24 7.93
C ALA A 189 11.88 -4.67 8.37
N ALA A 190 11.03 -5.63 8.00
CA ALA A 190 11.22 -7.05 8.30
C ALA A 190 12.53 -7.59 7.70
N ALA A 191 12.78 -7.33 6.41
CA ALA A 191 14.01 -7.76 5.76
C ALA A 191 15.25 -7.12 6.40
N ARG A 192 15.19 -5.84 6.79
CA ARG A 192 16.31 -5.15 7.46
C ARG A 192 16.59 -5.74 8.83
N TRP A 193 15.55 -6.06 9.59
CA TRP A 193 15.65 -6.61 10.94
C TRP A 193 16.15 -8.06 10.96
N LEU A 194 15.64 -8.92 10.07
CA LEU A 194 16.13 -10.29 9.92
C LEU A 194 17.59 -10.33 9.46
N ARG A 195 17.97 -9.49 8.48
CA ARG A 195 19.37 -9.41 8.01
C ARG A 195 20.35 -8.94 9.09
N SER A 196 19.95 -8.02 9.98
CA SER A 196 20.82 -7.64 11.11
C SER A 196 21.09 -8.79 12.08
N ARG A 197 20.33 -9.89 12.00
CA ARG A 197 20.51 -11.10 12.81
C ARG A 197 21.20 -12.23 12.04
N GLY A 198 21.76 -11.95 10.86
CA GLY A 198 22.49 -12.91 10.04
C GLY A 198 21.63 -13.70 9.04
N GLU A 199 20.32 -13.45 8.99
CA GLU A 199 19.42 -14.19 8.09
C GLU A 199 19.61 -13.80 6.62
N LYS A 200 19.56 -14.79 5.73
CA LYS A 200 19.72 -14.60 4.28
C LYS A 200 18.38 -14.24 3.63
N ILE A 201 18.11 -12.94 3.52
CA ILE A 201 16.91 -12.41 2.86
C ILE A 201 17.23 -11.83 1.48
N VAL A 202 16.49 -12.26 0.45
CA VAL A 202 16.62 -11.74 -0.92
C VAL A 202 16.19 -10.27 -0.95
N LYS A 203 17.08 -9.39 -1.42
CA LYS A 203 16.81 -7.94 -1.51
C LYS A 203 16.02 -7.61 -2.76
N PHE A 204 15.30 -6.50 -2.72
CA PHE A 204 14.82 -5.87 -3.95
C PHE A 204 16.00 -5.57 -4.88
N PRO A 205 15.86 -5.83 -6.20
CA PRO A 205 16.83 -5.34 -7.15
C PRO A 205 16.80 -3.80 -7.16
N PRO A 206 17.87 -3.13 -7.65
CA PRO A 206 17.88 -1.68 -7.79
C PRO A 206 16.72 -1.22 -8.70
N LEU A 207 16.18 -0.02 -8.43
CA LEU A 207 15.01 0.53 -9.12
C LEU A 207 15.11 0.46 -10.66
N ARG A 208 16.31 0.68 -11.22
CA ARG A 208 16.61 0.56 -12.66
C ARG A 208 16.38 -0.82 -13.29
N LYS A 209 16.15 -1.86 -12.47
CA LYS A 209 15.87 -3.23 -12.93
C LYS A 209 14.40 -3.61 -12.73
N TRP A 210 13.60 -2.74 -12.11
CA TRP A 210 12.18 -2.99 -11.95
C TRP A 210 11.53 -2.96 -13.33
N SER A 211 10.65 -3.92 -13.60
CA SER A 211 9.88 -3.94 -14.83
C SER A 211 8.61 -4.72 -14.58
N LEU A 212 7.47 -4.14 -14.97
CA LEU A 212 6.20 -4.84 -14.97
C LEU A 212 6.17 -5.93 -16.06
N PRO A 213 5.31 -6.95 -15.93
CA PRO A 213 4.96 -7.83 -17.04
C PRO A 213 4.30 -7.07 -18.19
N LYS A 214 4.54 -7.49 -19.44
CA LYS A 214 3.97 -6.83 -20.63
C LYS A 214 2.43 -6.81 -20.65
N SER A 215 1.78 -7.72 -19.93
CA SER A 215 0.32 -7.74 -19.79
C SER A 215 -0.27 -6.47 -19.16
N PHE A 216 0.51 -5.73 -18.35
CA PHE A 216 0.05 -4.50 -17.73
C PHE A 216 -0.28 -3.38 -18.73
N ILE A 217 0.26 -3.44 -19.96
CA ILE A 217 -0.14 -2.53 -21.05
C ILE A 217 -1.61 -2.72 -21.38
N TRP A 218 -2.06 -3.98 -21.49
CA TRP A 218 -3.43 -4.30 -21.83
C TRP A 218 -4.39 -3.95 -20.70
N TYR A 219 -3.99 -4.17 -19.45
CA TYR A 219 -4.77 -3.72 -18.30
C TYR A 219 -4.91 -2.19 -18.28
N TYR A 220 -3.82 -1.46 -18.54
CA TYR A 220 -3.86 0.00 -18.63
C TYR A 220 -4.73 0.47 -19.81
N LEU A 221 -4.62 -0.15 -20.98
CA LEU A 221 -5.44 0.18 -22.14
C LEU A 221 -6.93 -0.04 -21.86
N PHE A 222 -7.27 -1.13 -21.19
CA PHE A 222 -8.65 -1.40 -20.75
C PHE A 222 -9.16 -0.30 -19.81
N ALA A 223 -8.38 0.07 -18.79
CA ALA A 223 -8.73 1.16 -17.88
C ALA A 223 -8.85 2.52 -18.58
N LEU A 224 -8.02 2.77 -19.59
CA LEU A 224 -8.09 3.97 -20.42
C LEU A 224 -9.39 4.01 -21.25
N ILE A 225 -9.76 2.91 -21.89
CA ILE A 225 -11.03 2.81 -22.62
C ILE A 225 -12.21 3.03 -21.67
N LEU A 226 -12.21 2.38 -20.50
CA LEU A 226 -13.23 2.60 -19.47
C LEU A 226 -13.33 4.06 -19.06
N SER A 227 -12.20 4.78 -18.94
CA SER A 227 -12.23 6.20 -18.58
C SER A 227 -12.88 7.08 -19.63
N PHE A 228 -12.70 6.76 -20.92
CA PHE A 228 -13.38 7.48 -22.00
C PHE A 228 -14.88 7.18 -22.03
N ILE A 229 -15.27 5.92 -21.79
CA ILE A 229 -16.68 5.53 -21.68
C ILE A 229 -17.32 6.26 -20.49
N ASN A 230 -16.65 6.25 -19.33
CA ASN A 230 -17.14 6.94 -18.13
C ASN A 230 -17.42 8.42 -18.36
N ALA A 231 -16.47 9.12 -19.01
CA ALA A 231 -16.63 10.52 -19.36
C ALA A 231 -17.79 10.76 -20.35
N ALA A 232 -18.03 9.83 -21.27
CA ALA A 232 -19.14 9.92 -22.21
C ALA A 232 -20.51 9.61 -21.57
N GLU A 233 -20.55 8.76 -20.54
CA GLU A 233 -21.77 8.34 -19.83
C GLU A 233 -22.11 9.20 -18.60
N GLY A 234 -21.39 10.31 -18.39
CA GLY A 234 -21.69 11.28 -17.34
C GLY A 234 -21.25 10.85 -15.93
N GLU A 235 -20.25 9.96 -15.83
CA GLU A 235 -19.57 9.63 -14.56
C GLU A 235 -20.48 9.01 -13.48
N THR A 236 -21.42 8.14 -13.88
CA THR A 236 -22.35 7.48 -12.96
C THR A 236 -22.20 5.97 -12.91
N GLY A 237 -22.65 5.37 -11.80
CA GLY A 237 -22.79 3.92 -11.65
C GLY A 237 -21.47 3.14 -11.64
N VAL A 238 -21.56 1.87 -12.03
CA VAL A 238 -20.46 0.89 -11.91
C VAL A 238 -19.26 1.26 -12.77
N ILE A 239 -19.47 1.87 -13.94
CA ILE A 239 -18.40 2.28 -14.85
C ILE A 239 -17.56 3.39 -14.21
N ASN A 240 -18.20 4.33 -13.49
CA ASN A 240 -17.47 5.34 -12.72
C ASN A 240 -16.60 4.71 -11.64
N THR A 241 -17.17 3.82 -10.81
CA THR A 241 -16.38 3.12 -9.78
C THR A 241 -15.22 2.35 -10.38
N LEU A 242 -15.40 1.60 -11.47
CA LEU A 242 -14.30 0.86 -12.08
C LEU A 242 -13.23 1.78 -12.66
N SER A 243 -13.63 2.79 -13.44
CA SER A 243 -12.70 3.74 -14.07
C SER A 243 -11.89 4.52 -13.02
N SER A 244 -12.58 5.12 -12.06
CA SER A 244 -12.02 6.00 -11.02
C SER A 244 -11.09 5.27 -10.05
N ASN A 245 -11.11 3.93 -10.03
CA ASN A 245 -10.15 3.14 -9.24
C ASN A 245 -9.05 2.48 -10.08
N LEU A 246 -9.38 1.90 -11.25
CA LEU A 246 -8.40 1.23 -12.09
C LEU A 246 -7.41 2.20 -12.71
N MET A 247 -7.89 3.36 -13.19
CA MET A 247 -7.05 4.34 -13.86
C MET A 247 -5.95 4.90 -12.94
N PRO A 248 -6.23 5.37 -11.71
CA PRO A 248 -5.17 5.82 -10.80
C PRO A 248 -4.17 4.73 -10.46
N VAL A 249 -4.63 3.51 -10.15
CA VAL A 249 -3.76 2.39 -9.76
C VAL A 249 -2.82 2.00 -10.90
N LEU A 250 -3.37 1.74 -12.09
CA LEU A 250 -2.58 1.34 -13.26
C LEU A 250 -1.73 2.50 -13.80
N GLY A 251 -2.24 3.73 -13.73
CA GLY A 251 -1.49 4.95 -14.06
C GLY A 251 -0.25 5.11 -13.19
N SER A 252 -0.37 4.94 -11.87
CA SER A 252 0.77 4.99 -10.94
C SER A 252 1.78 3.86 -11.21
N LEU A 253 1.33 2.67 -11.59
CA LEU A 253 2.23 1.59 -12.00
C LEU A 253 3.01 1.94 -13.29
N MET A 254 2.35 2.55 -14.27
CA MET A 254 3.01 3.04 -15.48
C MET A 254 4.00 4.17 -15.20
N ILE A 255 3.68 5.08 -14.25
CA ILE A 255 4.62 6.10 -13.78
C ILE A 255 5.84 5.44 -13.12
N LEU A 256 5.65 4.47 -12.24
CA LEU A 256 6.73 3.72 -11.60
C LEU A 256 7.61 2.99 -12.64
N GLN A 257 7.00 2.42 -13.68
CA GLN A 257 7.72 1.85 -14.83
C GLN A 257 8.55 2.92 -15.55
N GLY A 258 7.99 4.10 -15.81
CA GLY A 258 8.67 5.22 -16.45
C GLY A 258 9.85 5.75 -15.63
N ILE A 259 9.68 5.89 -14.31
CA ILE A 259 10.76 6.23 -13.38
C ILE A 259 11.84 5.13 -13.43
N SER A 260 11.46 3.86 -13.35
CA SER A 260 12.42 2.76 -13.45
C SER A 260 13.21 2.80 -14.76
N PHE A 261 12.55 3.10 -15.88
CA PHE A 261 13.19 3.24 -17.18
C PHE A 261 14.13 4.44 -17.23
N LEU A 262 13.75 5.58 -16.64
CA LEU A 262 14.60 6.76 -16.51
C LEU A 262 15.93 6.40 -15.82
N PHE A 263 15.86 5.72 -14.66
CA PHE A 263 17.05 5.23 -13.95
C PHE A 263 17.86 4.22 -14.78
N PHE A 264 17.19 3.36 -15.56
CA PHE A 264 17.85 2.45 -16.49
C PHE A 264 18.61 3.20 -17.58
N TYR A 265 17.99 4.18 -18.23
CA TYR A 265 18.55 4.94 -19.33
C TYR A 265 19.81 5.71 -18.92
N PHE A 266 19.74 6.44 -17.79
CA PHE A 266 20.89 7.17 -17.24
C PHE A 266 22.03 6.24 -16.87
N HIS A 267 21.72 5.08 -16.28
CA HIS A 267 22.73 4.07 -15.98
C HIS A 267 23.37 3.48 -17.25
N LEU A 268 22.57 3.19 -18.28
CA LEU A 268 23.06 2.65 -19.55
C LEU A 268 24.01 3.63 -20.25
N LYS A 269 23.68 4.93 -20.21
CA LYS A 269 24.49 6.02 -20.78
C LYS A 269 25.68 6.43 -19.90
N LYS A 270 25.90 5.77 -18.75
CA LYS A 270 26.95 6.11 -17.76
C LYS A 270 26.87 7.56 -17.28
N LEU A 271 25.67 8.13 -17.22
CA LEU A 271 25.41 9.47 -16.71
C LEU A 271 25.27 9.46 -15.18
N SER A 272 25.38 10.65 -14.56
CA SER A 272 25.22 10.81 -13.11
C SER A 272 23.85 10.33 -12.62
N ILE A 273 23.85 9.61 -11.49
CA ILE A 273 22.63 9.15 -10.81
C ILE A 273 21.82 10.31 -10.20
N ILE A 274 22.45 11.47 -10.02
CA ILE A 274 21.81 12.66 -9.42
C ILE A 274 20.67 13.17 -10.31
N LEU A 275 20.84 13.13 -11.64
CA LEU A 275 19.86 13.67 -12.57
C LEU A 275 18.52 12.91 -12.57
N PRO A 276 18.46 11.56 -12.66
CA PRO A 276 17.19 10.85 -12.54
C PRO A 276 16.58 10.97 -11.13
N ILE A 277 17.37 11.18 -10.08
CA ILE A 277 16.86 11.46 -8.73
C ILE A 277 16.17 12.83 -8.70
N MET A 278 16.82 13.87 -9.22
CA MET A 278 16.26 15.23 -9.31
C MET A 278 14.95 15.23 -10.11
N ILE A 279 14.93 14.57 -11.28
CA ILE A 279 13.73 14.46 -12.10
C ILE A 279 12.62 13.75 -11.32
N THR A 280 12.94 12.68 -10.59
CA THR A 280 11.94 11.94 -9.80
C THR A 280 11.36 12.81 -8.68
N PHE A 281 12.21 13.57 -7.98
CA PHE A 281 11.76 14.48 -6.93
C PHE A 281 10.94 15.65 -7.48
N SER A 282 11.31 16.16 -8.66
CA SER A 282 10.58 17.24 -9.31
C SER A 282 9.16 16.83 -9.71
N LEU A 283 8.86 15.54 -9.88
CA LEU A 283 7.48 15.07 -10.14
C LEU A 283 6.51 15.36 -9.00
N VAL A 284 7.01 15.47 -7.76
CA VAL A 284 6.20 15.83 -6.59
C VAL A 284 5.87 17.32 -6.60
N VAL A 285 6.86 18.15 -6.97
CA VAL A 285 6.70 19.62 -7.05
C VAL A 285 5.94 20.03 -8.31
N PHE A 286 6.07 19.27 -9.40
CA PHE A 286 5.49 19.55 -10.71
C PHE A 286 4.65 18.36 -11.21
N PRO A 287 3.45 18.12 -10.64
CA PRO A 287 2.61 16.97 -10.99
C PRO A 287 2.22 16.91 -12.47
N PHE A 288 2.19 18.04 -13.18
CA PHE A 288 1.91 18.09 -14.62
C PHE A 288 2.94 17.31 -15.47
N MET A 289 4.09 16.94 -14.91
CA MET A 289 5.09 16.08 -15.57
C MET A 289 4.74 14.58 -15.49
N LEU A 290 3.86 14.16 -14.56
CA LEU A 290 3.49 12.76 -14.37
C LEU A 290 2.95 12.09 -15.64
N PRO A 291 2.09 12.72 -16.47
CA PRO A 291 1.65 12.14 -17.74
C PRO A 291 2.81 11.82 -18.70
N ILE A 292 3.86 12.65 -18.74
CA ILE A 292 5.04 12.42 -19.61
C ILE A 292 5.78 11.16 -19.15
N ILE A 293 6.02 11.03 -17.84
CA ILE A 293 6.67 9.85 -17.27
C ILE A 293 5.81 8.60 -17.42
N ARG A 294 4.48 8.73 -17.30
CA ARG A 294 3.53 7.65 -17.57
C ARG A 294 3.66 7.13 -19.00
N ILE A 295 3.68 8.03 -19.99
CA ILE A 295 3.88 7.69 -21.41
C ILE A 295 5.23 6.98 -21.60
N LEU A 296 6.30 7.48 -20.96
CA LEU A 296 7.61 6.84 -21.00
C LEU A 296 7.57 5.39 -20.50
N GLY A 297 6.84 5.13 -19.42
CA GLY A 297 6.63 3.77 -18.89
C GLY A 297 5.87 2.86 -19.85
N ILE A 298 4.83 3.39 -20.51
CA ILE A 298 4.05 2.66 -21.52
C ILE A 298 4.94 2.29 -22.71
N ILE A 299 5.74 3.24 -23.22
CA ILE A 299 6.63 3.00 -24.36
C ILE A 299 7.74 2.02 -23.99
N ASP A 300 8.36 2.14 -22.80
CA ASP A 300 9.36 1.18 -22.31
C ASP A 300 8.83 -0.25 -22.37
N LEU A 301 7.65 -0.46 -21.80
CA LEU A 301 7.04 -1.78 -21.70
C LEU A 301 6.55 -2.30 -23.05
N GLY A 302 5.91 -1.44 -23.86
CA GLY A 302 5.28 -1.82 -25.14
C GLY A 302 6.27 -2.09 -26.25
N PHE A 303 7.35 -1.31 -26.33
CA PHE A 303 8.37 -1.48 -27.36
C PHE A 303 9.60 -2.26 -26.88
N ASP A 304 9.65 -2.65 -25.61
CA ASP A 304 10.79 -3.34 -25.00
C ASP A 304 12.08 -2.51 -25.17
N LEU A 305 12.00 -1.22 -24.81
CA LEU A 305 13.08 -0.25 -25.07
C LEU A 305 14.39 -0.68 -24.43
N ARG A 306 14.34 -1.27 -23.23
CA ARG A 306 15.52 -1.79 -22.51
C ARG A 306 16.31 -2.79 -23.33
N THR A 307 15.64 -3.67 -24.06
CA THR A 307 16.30 -4.68 -24.89
C THR A 307 16.91 -4.05 -26.13
N ARG A 308 16.13 -3.21 -26.84
CA ARG A 308 16.59 -2.51 -28.05
C ARG A 308 17.78 -1.58 -27.81
N LEU A 309 17.80 -0.87 -26.68
CA LEU A 309 18.90 0.04 -26.34
C LEU A 309 20.19 -0.69 -25.94
N LYS A 310 20.08 -1.93 -25.46
CA LYS A 310 21.27 -2.76 -25.17
C LYS A 310 21.86 -3.39 -26.41
N SER A 311 21.04 -3.73 -27.41
CA SER A 311 21.51 -4.33 -28.67
C SER A 311 22.17 -3.33 -29.63
N GLN A 312 22.03 -2.03 -29.38
CA GLN A 312 22.66 -0.95 -30.16
C GLN A 312 24.01 -0.49 -29.58
N LYS A 313 24.56 -1.22 -28.61
CA LYS A 313 25.90 -1.03 -28.04
C LYS A 313 26.81 -2.16 -28.50
#